data_AF-A0A8A1UXS3-F1
#
_entry.id   AF-A0A8A1UXS3-F1
#
_cell.length_a   1.000
_cell.length_b   1.000
_cell.length_c   1.000
_cell.angle_alpha   90.00
_cell.angle_beta   90.00
_cell.angle_gamma   90.00
#
_symmetry.space_group_name_H-M   'P 1'
#
loop_
_entity.id
_entity.type
_entity.pdbx_description
1 polymer ?
#
loop_
_entity_poly.entity_id
_entity_poly.type
_entity_poly.pdbx_seq_one_letter_code
_entity_poly.pdbx_strand_id
1 'polypeptide(L)'
;MESPSTGGSDPLYEESVVLVYATDEADARKRAERRARSRETSYLNDRGETVSWSLKRVVDVSAALDEDLTQDADLYARHFRDYGAYERFEPLLSGEEL
;
A
#
# COMPACT_ATOMS: atom_id res chain seq x y z
N MET A 1 -29.56 3.51 -28.97
CA MET A 1 -29.21 2.36 -28.11
C MET A 1 -27.78 2.63 -27.69
N GLU A 2 -27.60 3.28 -26.55
CA GLU A 2 -26.26 3.60 -26.03
C GLU A 2 -25.57 2.29 -25.64
N SER A 3 -24.35 2.11 -26.13
CA SER A 3 -23.47 1.02 -25.75
C SER A 3 -23.18 1.09 -24.25
N PRO A 4 -23.14 -0.04 -23.52
CA PRO A 4 -22.73 -0.03 -22.12
C PRO A 4 -21.30 0.52 -22.02
N SER A 5 -21.11 1.52 -21.17
CA SER A 5 -19.80 2.04 -20.83
C SER A 5 -18.96 0.89 -20.26
N THR A 6 -17.92 0.46 -20.97
CA THR A 6 -16.83 -0.31 -20.39
C THR A 6 -16.08 0.60 -19.42
N GLY A 7 -16.55 0.67 -18.18
CA GLY A 7 -15.86 1.36 -17.09
C GLY A 7 -14.49 0.71 -16.89
N GLY A 8 -13.44 1.51 -17.06
CA GLY A 8 -12.05 1.06 -17.18
C GLY A 8 -11.64 0.07 -16.09
N SER A 9 -11.24 -1.12 -16.54
CA SER A 9 -10.71 -2.23 -15.76
C SER A 9 -9.22 -2.03 -15.43
N ASP A 10 -8.85 -0.84 -14.98
CA ASP A 10 -7.48 -0.58 -14.55
C ASP A 10 -7.26 -1.21 -13.16
N PRO A 11 -6.11 -1.85 -12.91
CA PRO A 11 -5.84 -2.42 -11.59
C PRO A 11 -5.82 -1.33 -10.53
N LEU A 12 -6.51 -1.57 -9.41
CA LEU A 12 -6.38 -0.77 -8.21
C LEU A 12 -5.12 -1.19 -7.43
N TYR A 13 -4.35 -0.22 -6.95
CA TYR A 13 -3.14 -0.44 -6.17
C TYR A 13 -3.28 0.15 -4.75
N GLU A 14 -2.70 -0.52 -3.76
CA GLU A 14 -2.61 -0.07 -2.36
C GLU A 14 -1.13 0.00 -1.96
N GLU A 15 -0.70 1.14 -1.40
CA GLU A 15 0.50 1.24 -0.58
C GLU A 15 0.06 1.23 0.89
N SER A 16 0.63 0.34 1.71
CA SER A 16 0.36 0.28 3.15
C SER A 16 1.64 0.22 3.96
N VAL A 17 1.61 0.85 5.14
CA VAL A 17 2.70 0.83 6.13
C VAL A 17 2.31 -0.12 7.24
N VAL A 18 3.24 -1.01 7.63
CA VAL A 18 3.02 -1.98 8.70
C VAL A 18 4.18 -1.97 9.69
N LEU A 19 3.85 -2.02 10.98
CA LEU A 19 4.83 -2.25 12.02
C LEU A 19 5.06 -3.76 12.19
N VAL A 20 6.33 -4.17 12.24
CA VAL A 20 6.74 -5.54 12.57
C VAL A 20 7.86 -5.50 13.60
N TYR A 21 7.80 -6.40 14.59
CA TYR A 21 8.91 -6.64 15.50
C TYR A 21 9.90 -7.59 14.85
N ALA A 22 11.18 -7.21 14.79
CA ALA A 22 12.25 -7.96 14.13
C ALA A 22 13.59 -7.72 14.84
N THR A 23 14.56 -8.62 14.64
CA THR A 23 15.91 -8.49 15.24
C THR A 23 16.85 -7.61 14.42
N ASP A 24 16.57 -7.47 13.12
CA ASP A 24 17.34 -6.71 12.15
C ASP A 24 16.47 -6.42 10.90
N GLU A 25 16.99 -5.63 9.96
CA GLU A 25 16.28 -5.26 8.73
C GLU A 25 15.92 -6.47 7.85
N ALA A 26 16.76 -7.50 7.82
CA ALA A 26 16.51 -8.69 7.00
C ALA A 26 15.34 -9.51 7.56
N ASP A 27 15.26 -9.70 8.88
CA ASP A 27 14.10 -10.30 9.54
C ASP A 27 12.85 -9.43 9.36
N ALA A 28 12.97 -8.10 9.47
CA ALA A 28 11.86 -7.17 9.25
C ALA A 28 11.27 -7.32 7.84
N ARG A 29 12.11 -7.32 6.80
CA ARG A 29 11.69 -7.54 5.41
C ARG A 29 10.97 -8.88 5.24
N LYS A 30 11.54 -9.97 5.76
CA LYS A 30 10.93 -11.31 5.70
C LYS A 30 9.58 -11.36 6.41
N ARG A 31 9.43 -10.67 7.55
CA ARG A 31 8.16 -10.59 8.29
C ARG A 31 7.11 -9.77 7.55
N ALA A 32 7.50 -8.63 6.99
CA ALA A 32 6.62 -7.79 6.17
C ALA A 32 6.11 -8.55 4.95
N GLU A 33 6.99 -9.22 4.20
CA GLU A 33 6.61 -10.05 3.05
C GLU A 33 5.65 -11.18 3.44
N ARG A 34 5.95 -11.91 4.53
CA ARG A 34 5.07 -12.98 5.00
C ARG A 34 3.69 -12.47 5.36
N ARG A 35 3.61 -11.33 6.08
CA ARG A 35 2.34 -10.68 6.43
C ARG A 35 1.58 -10.26 5.17
N ALA A 36 2.24 -9.62 4.21
CA ALA A 36 1.59 -9.18 2.99
C ALA A 36 1.10 -10.36 2.13
N ARG A 37 1.90 -11.43 2.00
CA ARG A 37 1.50 -12.66 1.30
C ARG A 37 0.31 -13.35 1.96
N SER A 38 0.20 -13.31 3.28
CA SER A 38 -0.99 -13.86 3.97
C SER A 38 -2.29 -13.10 3.69
N ARG A 39 -2.22 -11.89 3.13
CA ARG A 39 -3.39 -11.10 2.69
C ARG A 39 -3.74 -11.33 1.23
N GLU A 40 -2.94 -12.09 0.48
CA GLU A 40 -3.28 -12.45 -0.91
C GLU A 40 -4.53 -13.33 -0.91
N THR A 41 -5.48 -12.98 -1.76
CA THR A 41 -6.78 -13.66 -1.81
C THR A 41 -7.40 -13.50 -3.19
N SER A 42 -8.34 -14.38 -3.50
CA SER A 42 -9.17 -14.29 -4.69
C SER A 42 -10.60 -14.66 -4.33
N TYR A 43 -11.55 -13.82 -4.69
CA TYR A 43 -12.96 -14.00 -4.38
C TYR A 43 -13.86 -13.43 -5.48
N LEU A 44 -15.10 -13.93 -5.55
CA LEU A 44 -16.13 -13.35 -6.41
C LEU A 44 -16.76 -12.16 -5.69
N ASN A 45 -16.80 -11.00 -6.34
CA ASN A 45 -17.54 -9.85 -5.84
C ASN A 45 -19.04 -9.96 -6.16
N ASP A 46 -19.83 -8.98 -5.72
CA ASP A 46 -21.30 -8.96 -5.89
C ASP A 46 -21.74 -8.82 -7.36
N ARG A 47 -20.82 -8.49 -8.27
CA ARG A 47 -21.04 -8.43 -9.73
C ARG A 47 -20.70 -9.75 -10.43
N GLY A 48 -20.28 -10.77 -9.68
CA GLY A 48 -19.84 -12.06 -10.23
C GLY A 48 -18.45 -12.02 -10.88
N GLU A 49 -17.66 -10.97 -10.62
CA GLU A 49 -16.31 -10.83 -11.13
C GLU A 49 -15.30 -11.39 -10.13
N THR A 50 -14.27 -12.07 -10.61
CA THR A 50 -13.16 -12.50 -9.78
C THR A 50 -12.24 -11.33 -9.46
N VAL A 51 -12.20 -10.93 -8.21
CA VAL A 51 -11.24 -9.96 -7.68
C VAL A 51 -10.06 -10.72 -7.08
N SER A 52 -8.83 -10.33 -7.45
CA SER A 52 -7.60 -10.93 -6.92
C SER A 52 -6.70 -9.87 -6.32
N TRP A 53 -6.27 -10.10 -5.08
CA TRP A 53 -5.29 -9.29 -4.37
C TRP A 53 -3.97 -10.04 -4.30
N SER A 54 -2.89 -9.40 -4.74
CA SER A 54 -1.53 -9.96 -4.77
C SER A 54 -0.51 -8.94 -4.27
N LEU A 55 0.51 -9.38 -3.52
CA LEU A 55 1.64 -8.53 -3.17
C LEU A 55 2.42 -8.16 -4.44
N LYS A 56 2.56 -6.86 -4.70
CA LYS A 56 3.44 -6.37 -5.78
C LYS A 56 4.89 -6.31 -5.33
N ARG A 57 5.18 -5.65 -4.21
CA ARG A 57 6.53 -5.55 -3.63
C ARG A 57 6.51 -5.00 -2.22
N VAL A 58 7.59 -5.24 -1.47
CA VAL A 58 7.97 -4.39 -0.35
C VAL A 58 8.79 -3.22 -0.93
N VAL A 59 8.36 -1.99 -0.65
CA VAL A 59 9.00 -0.77 -1.19
C VAL A 59 10.19 -0.37 -0.33
N ASP A 60 10.02 -0.38 0.99
CA ASP A 60 11.01 0.09 1.95
C ASP A 60 10.89 -0.68 3.28
N VAL A 61 11.99 -0.73 4.03
CA VAL A 61 12.06 -1.28 5.38
C VAL A 61 12.99 -0.39 6.20
N SER A 62 12.46 0.23 7.24
CA SER A 62 13.19 1.08 8.18
C SER A 62 12.86 0.66 9.62
N ALA A 63 13.77 0.96 10.54
CA ALA A 63 13.41 1.02 11.95
C ALA A 63 12.29 2.06 12.16
N ALA A 64 11.45 1.83 13.17
CA ALA A 64 10.51 2.85 13.62
C ALA A 64 11.29 4.08 14.11
N LEU A 65 10.73 5.28 13.89
CA LEU A 65 11.40 6.52 14.31
C LEU A 65 11.31 6.69 15.83
N ASP A 66 10.17 6.30 16.39
CA ASP A 66 9.94 6.24 17.83
C ASP A 66 9.78 4.79 18.32
N GLU A 67 10.41 4.50 19.46
CA GLU A 67 10.35 3.18 20.11
C GLU A 67 9.26 3.10 21.19
N ASP A 68 8.81 4.23 21.73
CA ASP A 68 7.73 4.30 22.71
C ASP A 68 6.36 4.42 22.03
N LEU A 69 5.72 3.27 21.82
CA LEU A 69 4.40 3.17 21.19
C LEU A 69 3.24 3.36 22.17
N THR A 70 3.50 3.86 23.39
CA THR A 70 2.46 4.16 24.39
C THR A 70 1.88 5.58 24.28
N GLN A 71 2.44 6.39 23.37
CA GLN A 71 2.03 7.76 23.05
C GLN A 71 1.84 7.90 21.52
N ASP A 72 1.49 9.10 21.06
CA ASP A 72 1.64 9.44 19.65
C ASP A 72 3.10 9.26 19.22
N ALA A 73 3.32 8.54 18.13
CA ALA A 73 4.65 8.07 17.72
C ALA A 73 4.76 8.05 16.19
N ASP A 74 5.89 8.53 15.67
CA ASP A 74 6.23 8.45 14.26
C ASP A 74 6.76 7.04 13.93
N LEU A 75 5.98 6.28 13.15
CA LEU A 75 6.38 4.92 12.78
C LEU A 75 7.24 4.87 11.52
N TYR A 76 7.00 5.79 10.59
CA TYR A 76 7.63 5.79 9.28
C TYR A 76 7.59 7.17 8.65
N ALA A 77 8.72 7.61 8.11
CA ALA A 77 8.80 8.76 7.21
C ALA A 77 9.76 8.43 6.07
N ARG A 78 9.42 8.89 4.86
CA ARG A 78 10.29 8.77 3.69
C ARG A 78 10.75 10.14 3.23
N HIS A 79 12.04 10.25 2.95
CA HIS A 79 12.59 11.42 2.28
C HIS A 79 12.57 11.19 0.76
N PHE A 80 12.08 12.16 0.01
CA PHE A 80 12.10 12.13 -1.46
C PHE A 80 12.51 13.50 -2.00
N ARG A 81 13.04 13.54 -3.22
CA ARG A 81 13.59 14.77 -3.84
C ARG A 81 12.69 15.38 -4.89
N ASP A 82 11.92 14.56 -5.61
CA ASP A 82 11.06 15.01 -6.70
C ASP A 82 9.63 15.24 -6.19
N TYR A 83 9.36 16.46 -5.74
CA TYR A 83 8.03 16.84 -5.25
C TYR A 83 6.97 16.82 -6.37
N GLY A 84 7.34 17.19 -7.59
CA GLY A 84 6.42 17.15 -8.73
C GLY A 84 5.99 15.74 -9.09
N ALA A 85 6.85 14.73 -8.90
CA ALA A 85 6.46 13.33 -9.03
C ALA A 85 5.49 12.87 -7.92
N TYR A 86 5.64 13.39 -6.71
CA TYR A 86 4.72 13.09 -5.61
C TYR A 86 3.34 13.71 -5.84
N GLU A 87 3.25 14.96 -6.30
CA GLU A 87 1.97 15.59 -6.66
C GLU A 87 1.25 14.85 -7.79
N ARG A 88 1.97 14.28 -8.77
CA ARG A 88 1.35 13.43 -9.81
C ARG A 88 0.87 12.09 -9.29
N PHE A 89 1.44 11.61 -8.19
CA PHE A 89 1.10 10.32 -7.59
C PHE A 89 -0.07 10.43 -6.61
N GLU A 90 -0.16 11.53 -5.86
CA GLU A 90 -1.13 11.73 -4.77
C GLU A 90 -2.33 12.58 -5.22
N PRO A 91 -3.50 11.97 -5.48
CA PRO A 91 -4.69 12.69 -5.98
C PRO A 91 -5.18 13.80 -5.03
N LEU A 92 -4.96 13.64 -3.71
CA LEU A 92 -5.36 14.65 -2.75
C LEU A 92 -4.50 15.92 -2.79
N LEU A 93 -3.30 15.85 -3.41
CA LEU A 93 -2.48 17.04 -3.65
C LEU A 93 -2.88 17.77 -4.93
N SER A 94 -3.41 17.08 -5.93
CA SER A 94 -3.94 17.68 -7.16
C SER A 94 -5.35 18.25 -6.99
N GLY A 95 -6.02 17.97 -5.86
CA GLY A 95 -7.37 18.43 -5.55
C GLY A 95 -8.48 17.60 -6.19
N GLU A 96 -8.19 16.36 -6.56
CA GLU A 96 -9.17 15.40 -7.08
C GLU A 96 -9.97 14.77 -5.92
N GLU A 97 -11.29 14.64 -6.06
CA GLU A 97 -12.13 13.86 -5.14
C GLU A 97 -12.01 12.37 -5.47
N LEU A 98 -11.83 11.53 -4.43
CA LEU A 98 -11.72 10.07 -4.54
C LEU A 98 -13.07 9.39 -4.84
#